data_AF-A0A1G5XFF2-F1
#
_entry.id   AF-A0A1G5XFF2-F1
#
_cell.length_a   1.000
_cell.length_b   1.000
_cell.length_c   1.000
_cell.angle_alpha   90.00
_cell.angle_beta   90.00
_cell.angle_gamma   90.00
#
_symmetry.space_group_name_H-M   'P 1'
#
loop_
_entity.id
_entity.type
_entity.pdbx_description
1 polymer ?
#
loop_
_entity_poly.entity_id
_entity_poly.type
_entity_poly.pdbx_seq_one_letter_code
_entity_poly.pdbx_strand_id
1 'polypeptide(L)'
;MSLHKSSGVLILLAVLATQAAILIAINLLFPGTVGDPMMLTSRWLGLVAVVGYCLKRASLTTWIFGSMLIGTAIGTDFPEVATNLKVVSQLFLKLIKTVIDPLIFGTLVVGIAGHSNLKQVGRMGWKSLLYFEIVTTLALLICLLAINISQAGAGIELPVGEVPLQGTARTWQEVILHIFPENIAKSVGEGEILQIVIFSILFGIGLVLVKDGKKKQVMLYFTESLSEVMFNFTRIIMYFAPFGVGAAIAYTVGEMGLGILVNLFHLLATLHVALLAFLVLVLMPIALLLKIPVIKFLKAISEPVSIDFGTTSSEAALPKAMEALDMVRTSVNVIGTCLATSVIAKWEGEFGLPIVENPDLILQGAEFTTEMPHATKN
;
A
#
# COMPACT_ATOMS: atom_id res chain seq x y z
N MET A 1 -5.62 27.39 34.36
CA MET A 1 -7.01 27.79 34.08
C MET A 1 -7.10 28.40 32.68
N SER A 2 -7.26 27.59 31.62
CA SER A 2 -7.71 28.03 30.27
C SER A 2 -7.81 26.82 29.30
N LEU A 3 -8.44 25.72 29.71
CA LEU A 3 -8.75 24.59 28.81
C LEU A 3 -10.18 24.66 28.24
N HIS A 4 -10.96 25.69 28.59
CA HIS A 4 -12.38 25.79 28.20
C HIS A 4 -12.65 26.68 26.97
N LYS A 5 -11.64 27.39 26.44
CA LYS A 5 -11.80 28.29 25.28
C LYS A 5 -11.48 27.63 23.92
N SER A 6 -11.01 26.38 23.91
CA SER A 6 -10.60 25.67 22.67
C SER A 6 -11.75 24.98 21.94
N SER A 7 -12.80 24.57 22.67
CA SER A 7 -13.92 23.79 22.11
C SER A 7 -14.73 24.57 21.08
N GLY A 8 -15.02 25.85 21.32
CA GLY A 8 -15.80 26.68 20.39
C GLY A 8 -15.11 26.91 19.05
N VAL A 9 -13.78 27.09 19.06
CA VAL A 9 -13.00 27.25 17.82
C VAL A 9 -12.92 25.93 17.05
N LEU A 10 -12.79 24.79 17.74
CA LEU A 10 -12.80 23.48 17.07
C LEU A 10 -14.16 23.18 16.43
N ILE A 11 -15.25 23.54 17.10
CA ILE A 11 -16.61 23.41 16.56
C ILE A 11 -16.78 24.33 15.34
N LEU A 12 -16.32 25.58 15.39
CA LEU A 12 -16.37 26.50 14.26
C LEU A 12 -15.59 25.98 13.05
N LEU A 13 -14.38 25.46 13.26
CA LEU A 13 -13.55 24.88 12.18
C LEU A 13 -14.21 23.62 11.58
N ALA A 14 -14.78 22.75 12.41
CA ALA A 14 -15.51 21.57 11.95
C ALA A 14 -16.78 21.94 11.16
N VAL A 15 -17.52 22.96 11.59
CA VAL A 15 -18.70 23.47 10.89
C VAL A 15 -18.31 24.02 9.51
N LEU A 16 -17.23 24.80 9.41
CA LEU A 16 -16.75 25.34 8.13
C LEU A 16 -16.28 24.23 7.17
N ALA A 17 -15.56 23.22 7.67
CA ALA A 17 -15.14 22.08 6.87
C ALA A 17 -16.34 21.22 6.41
N THR A 18 -17.32 21.02 7.29
CA THR A 18 -18.55 20.28 6.97
C THR A 18 -19.41 21.04 5.96
N GLN A 19 -19.52 22.36 6.09
CA GLN A 19 -20.20 23.22 5.13
C GLN A 19 -19.55 23.16 3.74
N ALA A 20 -18.22 23.22 3.66
CA ALA A 20 -17.49 23.08 2.40
C ALA A 20 -17.73 21.69 1.77
N ALA A 21 -17.68 20.61 2.57
CA ALA A 21 -17.98 19.26 2.11
C ALA A 21 -19.42 19.11 1.59
N ILE A 22 -20.39 19.71 2.29
CA ILE A 22 -21.81 19.72 1.88
C ILE A 22 -21.98 20.48 0.56
N LEU A 23 -21.35 21.64 0.38
CA LEU A 23 -21.45 22.41 -0.88
C LEU A 23 -20.80 21.67 -2.06
N ILE A 24 -19.68 20.97 -1.81
CA ILE A 24 -19.05 20.10 -2.81
C ILE A 24 -19.98 18.93 -3.18
N ALA A 25 -20.59 18.29 -2.20
CA ALA A 25 -21.54 17.20 -2.41
C ALA A 25 -22.81 17.66 -3.16
N ILE A 26 -23.33 18.85 -2.84
CA ILE A 26 -24.48 19.45 -3.52
C ILE A 26 -24.13 19.73 -4.99
N ASN A 27 -22.96 20.29 -5.28
CA ASN A 27 -22.55 20.53 -6.67
C ASN A 27 -22.29 19.23 -7.45
N LEU A 28 -21.83 18.17 -6.77
CA LEU A 28 -21.70 16.83 -7.36
C LEU A 28 -23.05 16.19 -7.69
N LEU A 29 -24.06 16.38 -6.84
CA LEU A 29 -25.41 15.84 -7.02
C LEU A 29 -26.28 16.68 -7.96
N PHE A 30 -26.06 18.00 -8.02
CA PHE A 30 -26.79 18.95 -8.85
C PHE A 30 -25.83 19.92 -9.56
N PRO A 31 -25.27 19.52 -10.72
CA PRO A 31 -24.32 20.33 -11.47
C PRO A 31 -24.93 21.70 -11.84
N GLY A 32 -24.21 22.79 -11.55
CA GLY A 32 -24.61 24.15 -11.94
C GLY A 32 -25.53 24.89 -10.96
N THR A 33 -25.83 24.30 -9.80
CA THR A 33 -26.64 24.95 -8.74
C THR A 33 -25.85 25.96 -7.89
N VAL A 34 -24.53 25.82 -7.83
CA VAL A 34 -23.63 26.68 -7.05
C VAL A 34 -22.67 27.38 -8.02
N GLY A 35 -22.60 28.71 -7.99
CA GLY A 35 -21.70 29.46 -8.86
C GLY A 35 -20.22 29.18 -8.56
N ASP A 36 -19.39 29.08 -9.60
CA ASP A 36 -17.95 28.75 -9.51
C ASP A 36 -17.17 29.59 -8.46
N PRO A 37 -17.39 30.92 -8.33
CA PRO A 37 -16.70 31.71 -7.31
C PRO A 37 -17.09 31.34 -5.87
N MET A 38 -18.35 30.92 -5.67
CA MET A 38 -18.87 30.54 -4.35
C MET A 38 -18.37 29.16 -3.92
N MET A 39 -18.16 28.25 -4.88
CA MET A 39 -17.50 26.97 -4.61
C MET A 39 -16.04 27.14 -4.24
N LEU A 40 -15.29 27.93 -5.01
CA LEU A 40 -13.85 28.15 -4.78
C LEU A 40 -13.63 28.82 -3.41
N THR A 41 -14.38 29.87 -3.10
CA THR A 41 -14.30 30.53 -1.78
C THR A 41 -14.67 29.59 -0.62
N SER A 42 -15.70 28.74 -0.76
CA SER A 42 -16.07 27.78 0.28
C SER A 42 -15.00 26.68 0.50
N ARG A 43 -14.37 26.21 -0.58
CA ARG A 43 -13.29 25.20 -0.53
C ARG A 43 -12.09 25.72 0.22
N TRP A 44 -11.62 26.92 -0.14
CA TRP A 44 -10.45 27.53 0.50
C TRP A 44 -10.72 27.92 1.96
N LEU A 45 -11.93 28.37 2.30
CA LEU A 45 -12.35 28.56 3.70
C LEU A 45 -12.36 27.24 4.48
N GLY A 46 -12.89 26.16 3.89
CA GLY A 46 -12.84 24.81 4.46
C GLY A 46 -11.40 24.31 4.65
N LEU A 47 -10.51 24.59 3.70
CA LEU A 47 -9.11 24.20 3.72
C LEU A 47 -8.35 24.92 4.86
N VAL A 48 -8.56 26.24 5.00
CA VAL A 48 -8.03 27.01 6.14
C VAL A 48 -8.57 26.47 7.47
N ALA A 49 -9.83 26.03 7.51
CA ALA A 49 -10.42 25.44 8.69
C ALA A 49 -9.80 24.08 9.04
N VAL A 50 -9.55 23.22 8.04
CA VAL A 50 -8.86 21.94 8.19
C VAL A 50 -7.42 22.15 8.68
N VAL A 51 -6.68 23.09 8.08
CA VAL A 51 -5.32 23.44 8.53
C VAL A 51 -5.32 23.93 9.97
N GLY A 52 -6.25 24.81 10.33
CA GLY A 52 -6.41 25.29 11.71
C GLY A 52 -6.75 24.17 12.70
N TYR A 53 -7.52 23.16 12.28
CA TYR A 53 -7.82 21.97 13.08
C TYR A 53 -6.58 21.07 13.25
N CYS A 54 -5.83 20.82 12.17
CA CYS A 54 -4.59 20.05 12.19
C CYS A 54 -3.51 20.68 13.07
N LEU A 55 -3.35 22.01 13.02
CA LEU A 55 -2.40 22.73 13.88
C LEU A 55 -2.76 22.60 15.36
N LYS A 56 -4.04 22.48 15.71
CA LYS A 56 -4.50 22.28 17.09
C LYS A 56 -4.39 20.83 17.56
N ARG A 57 -4.43 19.86 16.66
CA ARG A 57 -4.38 18.42 16.93
C ARG A 57 -3.08 17.85 16.33
N ALA A 58 -2.01 17.84 17.13
CA ALA A 58 -0.69 17.34 16.73
C ALA A 58 -0.59 15.79 16.62
N SER A 59 -1.64 15.11 16.15
CA SER A 59 -1.58 13.67 15.87
C SER A 59 -1.31 13.44 14.38
N LEU A 60 -0.43 12.48 14.08
CA LEU A 60 -0.03 12.17 12.71
C LEU A 60 -1.23 11.78 11.83
N THR A 61 -2.12 10.95 12.36
CA THR A 61 -3.36 10.57 11.68
C THR A 61 -4.21 11.77 11.28
N THR A 62 -4.35 12.78 12.16
CA THR A 62 -5.11 14.01 11.82
C THR A 62 -4.44 14.79 10.70
N TRP A 63 -3.11 14.87 10.72
CA TRP A 63 -2.35 15.53 9.65
C TRP A 63 -2.44 14.80 8.31
N ILE A 64 -2.45 13.46 8.32
CA ILE A 64 -2.64 12.64 7.11
C ILE A 64 -4.03 12.89 6.51
N PHE A 65 -5.11 12.75 7.28
CA PHE A 65 -6.45 13.02 6.75
C PHE A 65 -6.62 14.48 6.32
N GLY A 66 -6.05 15.42 7.07
CA GLY A 66 -6.03 16.83 6.69
C GLY A 66 -5.30 17.07 5.38
N SER A 67 -4.14 16.45 5.18
CA SER A 67 -3.37 16.59 3.95
C SER A 67 -4.03 15.91 2.76
N MET A 68 -4.78 14.83 2.96
CA MET A 68 -5.61 14.23 1.91
C MET A 68 -6.66 15.22 1.42
N LEU A 69 -7.39 15.88 2.32
CA LEU A 69 -8.40 16.88 1.94
C LEU A 69 -7.78 18.07 1.21
N ILE A 70 -6.63 18.55 1.69
CA ILE A 70 -5.85 19.62 1.04
C ILE A 70 -5.40 19.16 -0.34
N GLY A 71 -4.89 17.94 -0.45
CA GLY A 71 -4.45 17.34 -1.70
C GLY A 71 -5.57 17.23 -2.73
N THR A 72 -6.76 16.77 -2.32
CA THR A 72 -7.94 16.72 -3.18
C THR A 72 -8.30 18.12 -3.70
N ALA A 73 -8.32 19.14 -2.85
CA ALA A 73 -8.63 20.51 -3.27
C ALA A 73 -7.59 21.07 -4.27
N ILE A 74 -6.30 20.81 -4.03
CA ILE A 74 -5.23 21.19 -4.97
C ILE A 74 -5.38 20.44 -6.29
N GLY A 75 -5.67 19.14 -6.25
CA GLY A 75 -5.90 18.30 -7.43
C GLY A 75 -7.07 18.78 -8.29
N THR A 76 -8.15 19.27 -7.68
CA THR A 76 -9.31 19.78 -8.44
C THR A 76 -9.10 21.19 -8.97
N ASP A 77 -8.51 22.07 -8.17
CA ASP A 77 -8.48 23.49 -8.47
C ASP A 77 -7.22 23.89 -9.28
N PHE A 78 -6.12 23.14 -9.13
CA PHE A 78 -4.83 23.39 -9.80
C PHE A 78 -4.21 22.09 -10.36
N PRO A 79 -4.81 21.47 -11.41
CA PRO A 79 -4.32 20.19 -11.97
C PRO A 79 -2.84 20.23 -12.40
N GLU A 80 -2.39 21.32 -13.02
CA GLU A 80 -1.00 21.46 -13.47
C GLU A 80 0.02 21.48 -12.31
N VAL A 81 -0.36 22.07 -11.16
CA VAL A 81 0.47 22.01 -9.94
C VAL A 81 0.41 20.60 -9.35
N ALA A 82 -0.76 19.97 -9.38
CA ALA A 82 -0.98 18.65 -8.82
C ALA A 82 -0.19 17.54 -9.55
N THR A 83 -0.01 17.63 -10.86
CA THR A 83 0.83 16.68 -11.62
C THR A 83 2.30 16.74 -11.20
N ASN A 84 2.82 17.94 -10.92
CA ASN A 84 4.17 18.16 -10.42
C ASN A 84 4.38 17.64 -8.97
N LEU A 85 3.32 17.55 -8.17
CA LEU A 85 3.39 17.00 -6.81
C LEU A 85 3.71 15.49 -6.78
N LYS A 86 3.60 14.78 -7.92
CA LYS A 86 4.03 13.37 -8.03
C LYS A 86 5.43 13.13 -7.49
N VAL A 87 6.36 14.08 -7.69
CA VAL A 87 7.75 13.99 -7.20
C VAL A 87 7.80 13.87 -5.67
N VAL A 88 6.95 14.60 -4.95
CA VAL A 88 6.88 14.58 -3.48
C VAL A 88 6.37 13.22 -2.98
N SER A 89 5.33 12.68 -3.63
CA SER A 89 4.80 11.35 -3.33
C SER A 89 5.84 10.24 -3.59
N GLN A 90 6.49 10.29 -4.75
CA GLN A 90 7.54 9.31 -5.10
C GLN A 90 8.75 9.39 -4.18
N LEU A 91 9.14 10.61 -3.75
CA LEU A 91 10.21 10.78 -2.77
C LEU A 91 9.84 10.12 -1.43
N PHE A 92 8.61 10.32 -0.95
CA PHE A 92 8.14 9.67 0.28
C PHE A 92 8.20 8.14 0.18
N LEU A 93 7.67 7.56 -0.92
CA LEU A 93 7.72 6.11 -1.12
C LEU A 93 9.16 5.58 -1.20
N LYS A 94 10.08 6.30 -1.85
CA LYS A 94 11.50 5.93 -1.90
C LYS A 94 12.15 5.93 -0.50
N LEU A 95 11.82 6.91 0.33
CA LEU A 95 12.33 6.97 1.71
C LEU A 95 11.84 5.77 2.54
N ILE A 96 10.56 5.39 2.40
CA ILE A 96 10.04 4.19 3.08
C ILE A 96 10.72 2.93 2.56
N LYS A 97 10.90 2.77 1.25
CA LYS A 97 11.61 1.60 0.67
C LYS A 97 13.00 1.38 1.25
N THR A 98 13.76 2.46 1.50
CA THR A 98 15.09 2.38 2.13
C THR A 98 15.05 1.80 3.55
N VAL A 99 13.93 1.94 4.26
CA VAL A 99 13.77 1.43 5.64
C VAL A 99 13.28 -0.01 5.67
N ILE A 100 12.43 -0.42 4.72
CA ILE A 100 11.78 -1.74 4.74
C ILE A 100 12.81 -2.87 4.73
N ASP A 101 13.79 -2.84 3.82
CA ASP A 101 14.66 -3.99 3.61
C ASP A 101 15.54 -4.32 4.83
N PRO A 102 16.26 -3.36 5.44
CA PRO A 102 17.06 -3.64 6.64
C PRO A 102 16.19 -3.93 7.85
N LEU A 103 15.00 -3.32 7.92
CA LEU A 103 14.04 -3.57 9.00
C LEU A 103 13.49 -4.99 8.92
N ILE A 104 13.04 -5.46 7.75
CA ILE A 104 12.65 -6.85 7.56
C ILE A 104 13.82 -7.73 7.99
N PHE A 105 15.00 -7.61 7.38
CA PHE A 105 16.14 -8.45 7.71
C PHE A 105 16.44 -8.55 9.22
N GLY A 106 16.60 -7.40 9.90
CA GLY A 106 16.95 -7.39 11.32
C GLY A 106 15.87 -8.06 12.19
N THR A 107 14.61 -7.74 11.93
CA THR A 107 13.48 -8.21 12.76
C THR A 107 13.19 -9.69 12.57
N LEU A 108 13.42 -10.19 11.35
CA LEU A 108 13.35 -11.59 10.98
C LEU A 108 14.42 -12.42 11.71
N VAL A 109 15.66 -11.96 11.63
CA VAL A 109 16.79 -12.65 12.24
C VAL A 109 16.64 -12.66 13.76
N VAL A 110 16.29 -11.53 14.37
CA VAL A 110 16.03 -11.45 15.82
C VAL A 110 14.86 -12.35 16.23
N GLY A 111 13.78 -12.36 15.44
CA GLY A 111 12.61 -13.21 15.69
C GLY A 111 12.95 -14.71 15.73
N ILE A 112 13.78 -15.18 14.80
CA ILE A 112 14.14 -16.60 14.69
C ILE A 112 15.26 -16.96 15.66
N ALA A 113 16.32 -16.15 15.72
CA ALA A 113 17.54 -16.47 16.44
C ALA A 113 17.52 -16.10 17.94
N GLY A 114 16.64 -15.17 18.32
CA GLY A 114 16.40 -14.79 19.72
C GLY A 114 15.68 -15.88 20.53
N HIS A 115 15.10 -16.88 19.87
CA HIS A 115 14.45 -18.01 20.53
C HIS A 115 15.38 -19.23 20.62
N SER A 116 15.33 -19.93 21.76
CA SER A 116 16.16 -21.12 22.02
C SER A 116 15.66 -22.39 21.33
N ASN A 117 14.46 -22.40 20.74
CA ASN A 117 13.82 -23.61 20.20
C ASN A 117 13.34 -23.46 18.75
N LEU A 118 14.19 -23.88 17.80
CA LEU A 118 13.86 -23.90 16.37
C LEU A 118 12.62 -24.74 16.02
N LYS A 119 12.36 -25.84 16.73
CA LYS A 119 11.16 -26.67 16.49
C LYS A 119 9.88 -25.91 16.83
N GLN A 120 9.94 -25.01 17.82
CA GLN A 120 8.80 -24.16 18.16
C GLN A 120 8.56 -23.11 17.07
N VAL A 121 9.63 -22.47 16.57
CA VAL A 121 9.58 -21.49 15.48
C VAL A 121 8.98 -22.10 14.22
N GLY A 122 9.45 -23.28 13.79
CA GLY A 122 8.91 -23.96 12.60
C GLY A 122 7.43 -24.36 12.74
N ARG A 123 7.03 -24.84 13.92
CA ARG A 123 5.62 -25.19 14.21
C ARG A 123 4.72 -23.95 14.25
N MET A 124 5.23 -22.80 14.67
CA MET A 124 4.51 -21.53 14.63
C MET A 124 4.37 -21.06 13.17
N GLY A 125 5.45 -21.12 12.39
CA GLY A 125 5.48 -20.71 10.98
C GLY A 125 4.50 -21.49 10.09
N TRP A 126 4.46 -22.83 10.18
CA TRP A 126 3.49 -23.61 9.40
C TRP A 126 2.03 -23.33 9.80
N LYS A 127 1.77 -23.12 11.10
CA LYS A 127 0.41 -22.76 11.57
C LYS A 127 -0.01 -21.38 11.05
N SER A 128 0.90 -20.41 10.98
CA SER A 128 0.61 -19.09 10.40
C SER A 128 0.40 -19.17 8.89
N LEU A 129 1.18 -19.99 8.18
CA LEU A 129 1.03 -20.24 6.74
C LEU A 129 -0.35 -20.81 6.41
N LEU A 130 -0.76 -21.87 7.13
CA LEU A 130 -2.08 -22.47 6.96
C LEU A 130 -3.22 -21.51 7.33
N TYR A 131 -3.06 -20.74 8.41
CA TYR A 131 -4.03 -19.71 8.79
C TYR A 131 -4.18 -18.65 7.70
N PHE A 132 -3.05 -18.17 7.15
CA PHE A 132 -3.04 -17.17 6.10
C PHE A 132 -3.76 -17.66 4.85
N GLU A 133 -3.38 -18.84 4.34
CA GLU A 133 -4.00 -19.47 3.17
C GLU A 133 -5.53 -19.52 3.31
N ILE A 134 -6.03 -20.08 4.41
CA ILE A 134 -7.47 -20.22 4.63
C ILE A 134 -8.15 -18.84 4.66
N VAL A 135 -7.56 -17.88 5.37
CA VAL A 135 -8.14 -16.54 5.51
C VAL A 135 -8.11 -15.77 4.19
N THR A 136 -7.05 -15.90 3.37
CA THR A 136 -7.00 -15.27 2.06
C THR A 136 -7.96 -15.93 1.08
N THR A 137 -8.08 -17.26 1.07
CA THR A 137 -9.09 -17.92 0.22
C THR A 137 -10.49 -17.40 0.53
N LEU A 138 -10.83 -17.23 1.81
CA LEU A 138 -12.10 -16.62 2.21
C LEU A 138 -12.21 -15.15 1.79
N ALA A 139 -11.13 -14.37 1.89
CA ALA A 139 -11.08 -12.99 1.42
C ALA A 139 -11.38 -12.89 -0.08
N LEU A 140 -10.76 -13.74 -0.89
CA LEU A 140 -10.97 -13.79 -2.34
C LEU A 140 -12.39 -14.18 -2.70
N LEU A 141 -12.97 -15.16 -2.02
CA LEU A 141 -14.36 -15.55 -2.27
C LEU A 141 -15.32 -14.38 -2.00
N ILE A 142 -15.07 -13.60 -0.94
CA ILE A 142 -15.87 -12.41 -0.61
C ILE A 142 -15.65 -11.32 -1.66
N CYS A 143 -14.40 -11.03 -2.04
CA CYS A 143 -14.08 -10.03 -3.06
C CYS A 143 -14.66 -10.41 -4.43
N LEU A 144 -14.53 -11.67 -4.84
CA LEU A 144 -15.07 -12.21 -6.09
C LEU A 144 -16.61 -12.14 -6.11
N LEU A 145 -17.26 -12.47 -4.99
CA LEU A 145 -18.70 -12.34 -4.86
C LEU A 145 -19.12 -10.86 -4.95
N ALA A 146 -18.43 -9.96 -4.25
CA ALA A 146 -18.73 -8.54 -4.25
C ALA A 146 -18.56 -7.89 -5.63
N ILE A 147 -17.51 -8.25 -6.37
CA ILE A 147 -17.30 -7.71 -7.73
C ILE A 147 -18.33 -8.28 -8.72
N ASN A 148 -18.70 -9.55 -8.59
CA ASN A 148 -19.72 -10.16 -9.46
C ASN A 148 -21.11 -9.54 -9.23
N ILE A 149 -21.46 -9.24 -7.98
CA ILE A 149 -22.73 -8.57 -7.64
C ILE A 149 -22.73 -7.11 -8.08
N SER A 150 -21.65 -6.37 -7.79
CA SER A 150 -21.61 -4.93 -8.05
C SER A 150 -21.38 -4.58 -9.52
N GLN A 151 -20.86 -5.52 -10.31
CA GLN A 151 -20.45 -5.34 -11.71
C GLN A 151 -19.62 -4.07 -11.92
N ALA A 152 -18.77 -3.74 -10.95
CA ALA A 152 -17.97 -2.53 -11.00
C ALA A 152 -17.03 -2.57 -12.21
N GLY A 153 -17.16 -1.59 -13.11
CA GLY A 153 -16.42 -1.54 -14.37
C GLY A 153 -17.22 -1.93 -15.61
N ALA A 154 -18.46 -2.41 -15.47
CA ALA A 154 -19.36 -2.61 -16.61
C ALA A 154 -19.67 -1.26 -17.28
N GLY A 155 -19.30 -1.10 -18.56
CA GLY A 155 -19.52 0.13 -19.33
C GLY A 155 -18.33 1.09 -19.40
N ILE A 156 -17.14 0.70 -18.90
CA ILE A 156 -15.90 1.44 -19.19
C ILE A 156 -15.46 1.09 -20.62
N GLU A 157 -15.64 2.03 -21.55
CA GLU A 157 -14.99 1.94 -22.86
C GLU A 157 -13.48 2.15 -22.66
N LEU A 158 -12.71 1.07 -22.78
CA LEU A 158 -11.26 1.17 -22.78
C LEU A 158 -10.84 2.05 -23.97
N PRO A 159 -9.89 2.98 -23.79
CA PRO A 159 -9.40 3.79 -24.89
C PRO A 159 -8.93 2.85 -26.01
N VAL A 160 -9.48 3.04 -27.21
CA VAL A 160 -9.21 2.20 -28.37
C VAL A 160 -7.76 2.42 -28.79
N GLY A 161 -6.88 1.58 -28.26
CA GLY A 161 -5.46 1.56 -28.52
C GLY A 161 -4.91 0.29 -27.88
N GLU A 162 -4.08 -0.44 -28.62
CA GLU A 162 -3.39 -1.63 -28.12
C GLU A 162 -2.50 -1.20 -26.94
N VAL A 163 -3.05 -1.19 -25.73
CA VAL A 163 -2.24 -1.34 -24.53
C VAL A 163 -1.75 -2.77 -24.61
N PRO A 164 -0.45 -3.01 -24.90
CA PRO A 164 0.04 -4.37 -24.92
C PRO A 164 -0.13 -4.88 -23.48
N LEU A 165 -0.88 -5.96 -23.32
CA LEU A 165 -0.95 -6.72 -22.07
C LEU A 165 0.46 -7.31 -21.85
N GLN A 166 1.38 -6.50 -21.33
CA GLN A 166 2.75 -6.88 -21.04
C GLN A 166 2.76 -7.70 -19.76
N GLY A 167 2.54 -9.00 -19.90
CA GLY A 167 2.68 -9.96 -18.81
C GLY A 167 2.90 -11.36 -19.36
N THR A 168 4.16 -11.75 -19.57
CA THR A 168 4.48 -13.16 -19.81
C THR A 168 4.20 -13.94 -18.53
N ALA A 169 3.32 -14.95 -18.61
CA ALA A 169 3.03 -15.83 -17.50
C ALA A 169 4.32 -16.57 -17.09
N ARG A 170 4.82 -16.27 -15.88
CA ARG A 170 5.98 -16.99 -15.33
C ARG A 170 5.59 -18.43 -15.05
N THR A 171 6.43 -19.37 -15.48
CA THR A 171 6.21 -20.79 -15.18
C THR A 171 6.28 -21.05 -13.67
N TRP A 172 5.64 -22.12 -13.19
CA TRP A 172 5.70 -22.45 -11.75
C TRP A 172 7.14 -22.69 -11.29
N GLN A 173 8.02 -23.17 -12.19
CA GLN A 173 9.45 -23.32 -11.96
C GLN A 173 10.14 -21.97 -11.78
N GLU A 174 9.93 -21.01 -12.70
CA GLU A 174 10.50 -19.66 -12.60
C GLU A 174 10.12 -18.96 -11.31
N VAL A 175 8.86 -19.11 -10.88
CA VAL A 175 8.45 -18.49 -9.63
C VAL A 175 9.06 -19.21 -8.42
N ILE A 176 9.34 -20.53 -8.47
CA ILE A 176 10.11 -21.17 -7.37
C ILE A 176 11.52 -20.61 -7.34
N LEU A 177 12.16 -20.51 -8.52
CA LEU A 177 13.52 -19.99 -8.62
C LEU A 177 13.59 -18.53 -8.15
N HIS A 178 12.58 -17.70 -8.45
CA HIS A 178 12.50 -16.29 -8.04
C HIS A 178 12.36 -16.10 -6.51
N ILE A 179 11.88 -17.13 -5.78
CA ILE A 179 11.81 -17.09 -4.30
C ILE A 179 13.21 -17.10 -3.70
N PHE A 180 14.14 -17.83 -4.32
CA PHE A 180 15.49 -17.98 -3.80
C PHE A 180 16.41 -16.91 -4.42
N PRO A 181 17.01 -16.02 -3.60
CA PRO A 181 17.90 -15.01 -4.13
C PRO A 181 19.17 -15.63 -4.74
N GLU A 182 19.51 -15.21 -5.96
CA GLU A 182 20.84 -15.44 -6.52
C GLU A 182 21.91 -14.59 -5.81
N ASN A 183 21.55 -13.36 -5.43
CA ASN A 183 22.43 -12.40 -4.76
C ASN A 183 21.62 -11.41 -3.90
N ILE A 184 21.96 -11.32 -2.62
CA ILE A 184 21.26 -10.45 -1.65
C ILE A 184 21.40 -8.96 -1.97
N ALA A 185 22.57 -8.53 -2.43
CA ALA A 185 22.78 -7.12 -2.80
C ALA A 185 21.87 -6.73 -3.97
N LYS A 186 21.63 -7.66 -4.91
CA LYS A 186 20.68 -7.48 -6.00
C LYS A 186 19.24 -7.43 -5.49
N SER A 187 18.84 -8.37 -4.63
CA SER A 187 17.49 -8.41 -4.06
C SER A 187 17.13 -7.13 -3.30
N VAL A 188 18.07 -6.58 -2.54
CA VAL A 188 17.89 -5.29 -1.83
C VAL A 188 17.87 -4.11 -2.82
N GLY A 189 18.70 -4.14 -3.86
CA GLY A 189 18.70 -3.08 -4.88
C GLY A 189 17.43 -3.03 -5.72
N GLU A 190 16.83 -4.18 -6.01
CA GLU A 190 15.63 -4.33 -6.83
C GLU A 190 14.33 -4.27 -6.02
N GLY A 191 14.41 -4.30 -4.68
CA GLY A 191 13.23 -4.27 -3.80
C GLY A 191 12.46 -5.59 -3.78
N GLU A 192 13.14 -6.72 -3.97
CA GLU A 192 12.55 -8.05 -3.98
C GLU A 192 12.34 -8.55 -2.53
N ILE A 193 11.26 -8.05 -1.90
CA ILE A 193 10.94 -8.31 -0.48
C ILE A 193 10.93 -9.80 -0.16
N LEU A 194 10.34 -10.64 -1.03
CA LEU A 194 10.25 -12.09 -0.83
C LEU A 194 11.62 -12.75 -0.68
N GLN A 195 12.57 -12.36 -1.53
CA GLN A 195 13.92 -12.90 -1.51
C GLN A 195 14.65 -12.49 -0.23
N ILE A 196 14.44 -11.25 0.24
CA ILE A 196 14.98 -10.74 1.50
C ILE A 196 14.43 -11.55 2.68
N VAL A 197 13.14 -11.88 2.68
CA VAL A 197 12.53 -12.70 3.74
C VAL A 197 13.14 -14.09 3.78
N ILE A 198 13.26 -14.77 2.64
CA ILE A 198 13.87 -16.12 2.55
C ILE A 198 15.30 -16.10 3.06
N PHE A 199 16.10 -15.15 2.61
CA PHE A 199 17.48 -14.99 3.08
C PHE A 199 17.55 -14.79 4.59
N SER A 200 16.69 -13.92 5.14
CA SER A 200 16.68 -13.62 6.57
C SER A 200 16.29 -14.83 7.42
N ILE A 201 15.38 -15.67 6.92
CA ILE A 201 15.02 -16.95 7.57
C ILE A 201 16.24 -17.89 7.58
N LEU A 202 16.88 -18.10 6.43
CA LEU A 202 18.06 -18.96 6.32
C LEU A 202 19.22 -18.42 7.16
N PHE A 203 19.42 -17.11 7.19
CA PHE A 203 20.42 -16.43 8.01
C PHE A 203 20.11 -16.61 9.50
N GLY A 204 18.86 -16.42 9.93
CA GLY A 204 18.42 -16.62 11.31
C GLY A 204 18.61 -18.07 11.77
N ILE A 205 18.27 -19.05 10.93
CA ILE A 205 18.53 -20.48 11.21
C ILE A 205 20.04 -20.72 11.29
N GLY A 206 20.82 -20.20 10.35
CA GLY A 206 22.27 -20.31 10.34
C GLY A 206 22.91 -19.74 11.62
N LEU A 207 22.41 -18.59 12.09
CA LEU A 207 22.85 -17.95 13.32
C LEU A 207 22.55 -18.80 14.57
N VAL A 208 21.40 -19.50 14.60
CA VAL A 208 21.09 -20.44 15.70
C VAL A 208 22.03 -21.65 15.71
N LEU A 209 22.51 -22.08 14.54
CA LEU A 209 23.43 -23.22 14.40
C LEU A 209 24.89 -22.87 14.76
N VAL A 210 25.22 -21.59 14.97
CA VAL A 210 26.55 -21.16 15.43
C VAL A 210 26.80 -21.68 16.86
N LYS A 211 27.78 -22.57 17.00
CA LYS A 211 28.15 -23.19 18.30
C LYS A 211 28.81 -22.21 19.27
N ASP A 212 29.55 -21.24 18.75
CA ASP A 212 30.21 -20.22 19.57
C ASP A 212 29.18 -19.17 20.02
N GLY A 213 28.78 -19.27 21.29
CA GLY A 213 27.78 -18.39 21.88
C GLY A 213 28.16 -16.91 21.83
N LYS A 214 29.44 -16.55 21.89
CA LYS A 214 29.89 -15.16 21.80
C LYS A 214 29.67 -14.61 20.39
N LYS A 215 30.08 -15.37 19.36
CA LYS A 215 29.86 -14.97 17.96
C LYS A 215 28.38 -14.87 17.61
N LYS A 216 27.57 -15.81 18.11
CA LYS A 216 26.11 -15.77 17.97
C LYS A 216 25.53 -14.48 18.58
N GLN A 217 25.91 -14.16 19.82
CA GLN A 217 25.42 -12.97 20.52
C GLN A 217 25.84 -11.67 19.83
N VAL A 218 27.08 -11.58 19.33
CA VAL A 218 27.54 -10.39 18.60
C VAL A 218 26.66 -10.10 17.39
N MET A 219 26.36 -11.13 16.57
CA MET A 219 25.51 -10.96 15.40
C MET A 219 24.06 -10.65 15.79
N LEU A 220 23.54 -11.29 16.85
CA LEU A 220 22.19 -11.04 17.34
C LEU A 220 22.05 -9.58 17.81
N TYR A 221 22.96 -9.08 18.64
CA TYR A 221 22.96 -7.68 19.09
C TYR A 221 23.11 -6.70 17.93
N PHE A 222 23.90 -7.03 16.91
CA PHE A 222 23.98 -6.23 15.69
C PHE A 222 22.62 -6.13 14.99
N THR A 223 21.92 -7.25 14.81
CA THR A 223 20.59 -7.26 14.16
C THR A 223 19.49 -6.60 14.99
N GLU A 224 19.56 -6.71 16.32
CA GLU A 224 18.67 -5.98 17.24
C GLU A 224 18.90 -4.47 17.12
N SER A 225 20.15 -4.03 17.21
CA SER A 225 20.54 -2.63 17.07
C SER A 225 20.13 -2.07 15.71
N LEU A 226 20.34 -2.83 14.63
CA LEU A 226 19.91 -2.46 13.29
C LEU A 226 18.40 -2.20 13.23
N SER A 227 17.60 -3.12 13.79
CA SER A 227 16.14 -2.99 13.81
C SER A 227 15.68 -1.76 14.58
N GLU A 228 16.29 -1.50 15.75
CA GLU A 228 15.99 -0.33 16.58
C GLU A 228 16.33 0.98 15.87
N VAL A 229 17.47 1.04 15.18
CA VAL A 229 17.86 2.20 14.36
C VAL A 229 16.86 2.40 13.21
N MET A 230 16.44 1.32 12.54
CA MET A 230 15.45 1.40 11.47
C MET A 230 14.07 1.86 11.95
N PHE A 231 13.67 1.53 13.18
CA PHE A 231 12.46 2.11 13.76
C PHE A 231 12.58 3.60 14.04
N ASN A 232 13.72 4.06 14.57
CA ASN A 232 13.96 5.49 14.72
C ASN A 232 13.97 6.21 13.36
N PHE A 233 14.55 5.58 12.33
CA PHE A 233 14.52 6.10 10.97
C PHE A 233 13.08 6.17 10.44
N THR A 234 12.28 5.13 10.65
CA THR A 234 10.84 5.12 10.32
C THR A 234 10.16 6.33 10.95
N ARG A 235 10.36 6.58 12.25
CA ARG A 235 9.75 7.73 12.95
C ARG A 235 10.12 9.07 12.33
N ILE A 236 11.37 9.24 11.87
CA ILE A 236 11.81 10.46 11.20
C ILE A 236 11.07 10.65 9.88
N ILE A 237 11.01 9.61 9.04
CA ILE A 237 10.33 9.66 7.74
C ILE A 237 8.83 9.89 7.92
N MET A 238 8.23 9.37 9.00
CA MET A 238 6.81 9.57 9.29
C MET A 238 6.41 11.04 9.45
N TYR A 239 7.31 11.95 9.86
CA TYR A 239 7.01 13.39 9.86
C TYR A 239 6.76 13.95 8.46
N PHE A 240 7.31 13.31 7.42
CA PHE A 240 7.10 13.67 6.02
C PHE A 240 5.82 13.05 5.42
N ALA A 241 5.23 12.05 6.07
CA ALA A 241 4.09 11.30 5.54
C ALA A 241 2.87 12.15 5.15
N PRO A 242 2.46 13.19 5.91
CA PRO A 242 1.35 14.04 5.50
C PRO A 242 1.58 14.70 4.13
N PHE A 243 2.81 15.14 3.85
CA PHE A 243 3.16 15.75 2.58
C PHE A 243 3.15 14.74 1.44
N GLY A 244 3.70 13.54 1.67
CA GLY A 244 3.70 12.45 0.70
C GLY A 244 2.27 12.00 0.32
N VAL A 245 1.42 11.76 1.32
CA VAL A 245 0.01 11.37 1.14
C VAL A 245 -0.79 12.47 0.43
N GLY A 246 -0.66 13.73 0.89
CA GLY A 246 -1.38 14.85 0.28
C GLY A 246 -0.98 15.05 -1.18
N ALA A 247 0.31 14.91 -1.49
CA ALA A 247 0.82 14.96 -2.85
C ALA A 247 0.33 13.78 -3.72
N ALA A 248 0.23 12.58 -3.16
CA ALA A 248 -0.30 11.41 -3.86
C ALA A 248 -1.77 11.63 -4.27
N ILE A 249 -2.61 12.06 -3.34
CA ILE A 249 -4.02 12.35 -3.62
C ILE A 249 -4.18 13.52 -4.58
N ALA A 250 -3.38 14.58 -4.44
CA ALA A 250 -3.38 15.70 -5.38
C ALA A 250 -3.07 15.20 -6.80
N TYR A 251 -1.99 14.43 -6.96
CA TYR A 251 -1.60 13.86 -8.26
C TYR A 251 -2.72 13.01 -8.87
N THR A 252 -3.29 12.06 -8.10
CA THR A 252 -4.36 11.18 -8.59
C THR A 252 -5.57 11.97 -9.06
N VAL A 253 -6.01 12.98 -8.28
CA VAL A 253 -7.17 13.79 -8.63
C VAL A 253 -6.87 14.75 -9.80
N GLY A 254 -5.66 15.31 -9.86
CA GLY A 254 -5.26 16.24 -10.92
C GLY A 254 -5.03 15.58 -12.29
N GLU A 255 -4.50 14.34 -12.30
CA GLU A 255 -4.25 13.59 -13.53
C GLU A 255 -5.52 12.90 -14.05
N MET A 256 -6.26 12.21 -13.17
CA MET A 256 -7.41 11.38 -13.57
C MET A 256 -8.71 12.17 -13.64
N GLY A 257 -8.76 13.37 -13.06
CA GLY A 257 -9.95 14.22 -13.02
C GLY A 257 -11.11 13.63 -12.20
N LEU A 258 -12.11 14.47 -11.90
CA LEU A 258 -13.28 14.06 -11.11
C LEU A 258 -14.26 13.13 -11.85
N GLY A 259 -14.18 13.05 -13.18
CA GLY A 259 -15.07 12.24 -14.01
C GLY A 259 -14.78 10.74 -13.92
N ILE A 260 -13.49 10.35 -13.99
CA ILE A 260 -13.06 8.95 -13.77
C ILE A 260 -13.32 8.53 -12.33
N LEU A 261 -13.25 9.47 -11.39
CA LEU A 261 -13.55 9.23 -9.98
C LEU A 261 -14.93 8.59 -9.78
N VAL A 262 -15.96 8.83 -10.61
CA VAL A 262 -17.28 8.20 -10.40
C VAL A 262 -17.24 6.69 -10.69
N ASN A 263 -16.61 6.28 -11.78
CA ASN A 263 -16.46 4.86 -12.12
C ASN A 263 -15.46 4.17 -11.17
N LEU A 264 -14.37 4.87 -10.84
CA LEU A 264 -13.40 4.41 -9.85
C LEU A 264 -14.01 4.34 -8.45
N PHE A 265 -14.96 5.23 -8.12
CA PHE A 265 -15.68 5.23 -6.86
C PHE A 265 -16.59 4.01 -6.75
N HIS A 266 -17.26 3.58 -7.83
CA HIS A 266 -18.04 2.34 -7.80
C HIS A 266 -17.14 1.13 -7.53
N LEU A 267 -15.97 1.06 -8.19
CA LEU A 267 -14.97 0.00 -7.95
C LEU A 267 -14.41 0.06 -6.51
N LEU A 268 -14.01 1.25 -6.04
CA LEU A 268 -13.52 1.46 -4.69
C LEU A 268 -14.60 1.18 -3.64
N ALA A 269 -15.84 1.57 -3.88
CA ALA A 269 -16.95 1.31 -2.97
C ALA A 269 -17.17 -0.20 -2.83
N THR A 270 -17.19 -0.94 -3.93
CA THR A 270 -17.23 -2.41 -3.90
C THR A 270 -16.07 -2.99 -3.10
N LEU A 271 -14.84 -2.53 -3.34
CA LEU A 271 -13.66 -2.98 -2.60
C LEU A 271 -13.80 -2.72 -1.09
N HIS A 272 -14.23 -1.53 -0.70
CA HIS A 272 -14.39 -1.18 0.72
C HIS A 272 -15.52 -1.95 1.40
N VAL A 273 -16.63 -2.18 0.69
CA VAL A 273 -17.73 -3.04 1.17
C VAL A 273 -17.24 -4.48 1.33
N ALA A 274 -16.48 -5.00 0.37
CA ALA A 274 -15.89 -6.34 0.45
C ALA A 274 -14.88 -6.46 1.61
N LEU A 275 -14.01 -5.46 1.80
CA LEU A 275 -13.08 -5.40 2.93
C LEU A 275 -13.81 -5.34 4.28
N LEU A 276 -14.88 -4.54 4.38
CA LEU A 276 -15.70 -4.46 5.59
C LEU A 276 -16.40 -5.81 5.85
N ALA A 277 -16.96 -6.44 4.82
CA ALA A 277 -17.57 -7.75 4.92
C ALA A 277 -16.53 -8.80 5.36
N PHE A 278 -15.33 -8.79 4.80
CA PHE A 278 -14.23 -9.67 5.22
C PHE A 278 -13.83 -9.43 6.69
N LEU A 279 -13.71 -8.17 7.11
CA LEU A 279 -13.41 -7.82 8.50
C LEU A 279 -14.47 -8.35 9.48
N VAL A 280 -15.75 -8.22 9.13
CA VAL A 280 -16.88 -8.60 10.00
C VAL A 280 -17.20 -10.09 9.94
N LEU A 281 -17.11 -10.72 8.77
CA LEU A 281 -17.51 -12.12 8.56
C LEU A 281 -16.38 -13.11 8.83
N VAL A 282 -15.12 -12.70 8.66
CA VAL A 282 -13.96 -13.59 8.81
C VAL A 282 -13.11 -13.17 10.02
N LEU A 283 -12.57 -11.95 10.01
CA LEU A 283 -11.60 -11.54 11.04
C LEU A 283 -12.24 -11.33 12.42
N MET A 284 -13.45 -10.77 12.50
CA MET A 284 -14.14 -10.55 13.79
C MET A 284 -14.48 -11.87 14.50
N PRO A 285 -15.10 -12.89 13.86
CA PRO A 285 -15.34 -14.18 14.49
C PRO A 285 -14.05 -14.85 14.97
N ILE A 286 -12.99 -14.81 14.16
CA ILE A 286 -11.67 -15.35 14.54
C ILE A 286 -11.15 -14.62 15.80
N ALA A 287 -11.21 -13.28 15.82
CA ALA A 287 -10.74 -12.50 16.95
C ALA A 287 -11.56 -12.77 18.23
N LEU A 288 -12.88 -12.95 18.11
CA LEU A 288 -13.77 -13.29 19.22
C LEU A 288 -13.50 -14.70 19.76
N LEU A 289 -13.32 -15.69 18.88
CA LEU A 289 -12.97 -17.06 19.25
C LEU A 289 -11.63 -17.12 20.00
N LEU A 290 -10.66 -16.32 19.58
CA LEU A 290 -9.34 -16.22 20.20
C LEU A 290 -9.28 -15.24 21.39
N LYS A 291 -10.41 -14.62 21.76
CA LYS A 291 -10.53 -13.64 22.86
C LYS A 291 -9.54 -12.47 22.74
N ILE A 292 -9.25 -12.04 21.52
CA ILE A 292 -8.36 -10.92 21.24
C ILE A 292 -9.11 -9.62 21.56
N PRO A 293 -8.49 -8.64 22.27
CA PRO A 293 -9.13 -7.37 22.54
C PRO A 293 -9.18 -6.50 21.27
N VAL A 294 -10.20 -6.72 20.43
CA VAL A 294 -10.39 -6.11 19.10
C VAL A 294 -10.21 -4.59 19.14
N ILE A 295 -10.80 -3.91 20.13
CA ILE A 295 -10.72 -2.44 20.24
C ILE A 295 -9.28 -1.98 20.48
N LYS A 296 -8.51 -2.71 21.29
CA LYS A 296 -7.09 -2.37 21.54
C LYS A 296 -6.26 -2.63 20.29
N PHE A 297 -6.54 -3.73 19.58
CA PHE A 297 -5.88 -4.06 18.32
C PHE A 297 -6.14 -3.00 17.24
N LEU A 298 -7.40 -2.62 17.01
CA LEU A 298 -7.75 -1.56 16.05
C LEU A 298 -7.09 -0.22 16.39
N LYS A 299 -7.01 0.13 17.68
CA LYS A 299 -6.29 1.33 18.13
C LYS A 299 -4.78 1.25 17.90
N ALA A 300 -4.18 0.06 17.92
CA ALA A 300 -2.76 -0.12 17.67
C ALA A 300 -2.43 0.01 16.18
N ILE A 301 -3.30 -0.50 15.29
CA ILE A 301 -3.06 -0.49 13.84
C ILE A 301 -3.66 0.71 13.10
N SER A 302 -4.41 1.59 13.77
CA SER A 302 -5.11 2.71 13.12
C SER A 302 -4.17 3.66 12.38
N GLU A 303 -2.96 3.86 12.92
CA GLU A 303 -1.95 4.73 12.31
C GLU A 303 -1.36 4.09 11.03
N PRO A 304 -0.85 2.83 11.04
CA PRO A 304 -0.51 2.09 9.82
C PRO A 304 -1.60 2.09 8.75
N VAL A 305 -2.85 1.79 9.12
CA VAL A 305 -3.98 1.73 8.19
C VAL A 305 -4.25 3.09 7.53
N SER A 306 -4.09 4.18 8.28
CA SER A 306 -4.28 5.53 7.73
C SER A 306 -3.22 5.89 6.68
N ILE A 307 -1.99 5.40 6.84
CA ILE A 307 -0.90 5.61 5.89
C ILE A 307 -1.16 4.81 4.62
N ASP A 308 -1.47 3.52 4.77
CA ASP A 308 -1.77 2.62 3.65
C ASP A 308 -2.90 3.17 2.77
N PHE A 309 -3.97 3.65 3.41
CA PHE A 309 -5.09 4.29 2.72
C PHE A 309 -4.67 5.57 1.96
N GLY A 310 -3.81 6.38 2.57
CA GLY A 310 -3.35 7.65 1.99
C GLY A 310 -2.35 7.49 0.85
N THR A 311 -1.53 6.43 0.86
CA THR A 311 -0.50 6.19 -0.16
C THR A 311 -0.82 5.07 -1.13
N THR A 312 -1.92 4.36 -0.92
CA THR A 312 -2.33 3.19 -1.73
C THR A 312 -1.20 2.19 -1.91
N SER A 313 -0.39 1.99 -0.87
CA SER A 313 0.85 1.22 -0.92
C SER A 313 1.09 0.54 0.43
N SER A 314 0.94 -0.79 0.44
CA SER A 314 1.14 -1.62 1.62
C SER A 314 2.57 -1.54 2.16
N GLU A 315 3.54 -1.26 1.30
CA GLU A 315 4.95 -1.03 1.65
C GLU A 315 5.10 0.18 2.59
N ALA A 316 4.36 1.27 2.33
CA ALA A 316 4.46 2.51 3.08
C ALA A 316 4.05 2.36 4.56
N ALA A 317 3.11 1.46 4.85
CA ALA A 317 2.58 1.22 6.18
C ALA A 317 3.34 0.12 6.95
N LEU A 318 4.13 -0.71 6.27
CA LEU A 318 4.76 -1.90 6.84
C LEU A 318 5.68 -1.58 8.03
N PRO A 319 6.61 -0.60 7.97
CA PRO A 319 7.49 -0.30 9.09
C PRO A 319 6.73 0.10 10.36
N LYS A 320 5.64 0.86 10.20
CA LYS A 320 4.81 1.30 11.32
C LYS A 320 3.97 0.17 11.89
N ALA A 321 3.47 -0.72 11.03
CA ALA A 321 2.76 -1.92 11.47
C ALA A 321 3.67 -2.85 12.30
N MET A 322 4.94 -3.01 11.89
CA MET A 322 5.93 -3.80 12.62
C MET A 322 6.27 -3.18 13.98
N GLU A 323 6.36 -1.85 14.06
CA GLU A 323 6.56 -1.13 15.32
C GLU A 323 5.37 -1.27 16.28
N ALA A 324 4.14 -1.09 15.77
CA ALA A 324 2.92 -1.09 16.57
C ALA A 324 2.58 -2.45 17.19
N LEU A 325 3.09 -3.54 16.61
CA LEU A 325 2.73 -4.91 16.98
C LEU A 325 3.76 -5.63 17.87
N ASP A 326 4.77 -4.92 18.39
CA ASP A 326 5.81 -5.37 19.33
C ASP A 326 6.51 -6.70 18.96
N MET A 327 7.70 -6.55 18.36
CA MET A 327 8.23 -7.42 17.32
C MET A 327 8.52 -8.88 17.64
N VAL A 328 8.76 -9.29 18.89
CA VAL A 328 9.28 -10.64 19.14
C VAL A 328 8.20 -11.72 18.97
N ARG A 329 6.93 -11.38 19.24
CA ARG A 329 5.79 -12.28 19.04
C ARG A 329 5.16 -12.14 17.66
N THR A 330 5.28 -10.98 17.04
CA THR A 330 4.73 -10.69 15.71
C THR A 330 5.67 -10.97 14.58
N SER A 331 7.00 -10.89 14.74
CA SER A 331 7.92 -11.27 13.66
C SER A 331 7.72 -12.74 13.31
N VAL A 332 7.83 -13.68 14.24
CA VAL A 332 7.63 -15.12 13.94
C VAL A 332 6.23 -15.45 13.38
N ASN A 333 5.21 -14.63 13.67
CA ASN A 333 3.86 -14.80 13.12
C ASN A 333 3.70 -14.13 11.73
N VAL A 334 4.27 -12.95 11.49
CA VAL A 334 4.24 -12.18 10.23
C VAL A 334 5.17 -12.78 9.16
N ILE A 335 6.26 -13.41 9.59
CA ILE A 335 7.24 -14.10 8.74
C ILE A 335 6.64 -15.23 7.95
N GLY A 336 5.84 -16.06 8.62
CA GLY A 336 5.09 -17.13 7.96
C GLY A 336 3.87 -16.61 7.22
N THR A 337 3.36 -15.42 7.56
CA THR A 337 2.19 -14.80 6.93
C THR A 337 2.54 -14.18 5.57
N CYS A 338 3.74 -13.60 5.38
CA CYS A 338 4.17 -13.01 4.11
C CYS A 338 4.81 -14.02 3.13
N LEU A 339 5.50 -15.06 3.62
CA LEU A 339 5.98 -16.14 2.74
C LEU A 339 4.82 -16.93 2.10
N ALA A 340 3.71 -17.02 2.83
CA ALA A 340 2.44 -17.60 2.40
C ALA A 340 1.80 -16.81 1.26
N THR A 341 1.70 -15.48 1.40
CA THR A 341 1.11 -14.59 0.38
C THR A 341 1.81 -14.70 -0.96
N SER A 342 3.13 -14.87 -0.95
CA SER A 342 3.92 -14.99 -2.17
C SER A 342 3.82 -16.35 -2.87
N VAL A 343 3.34 -17.40 -2.19
CA VAL A 343 2.98 -18.69 -2.83
C VAL A 343 1.52 -18.67 -3.30
N ILE A 344 0.64 -17.91 -2.65
CA ILE A 344 -0.78 -17.77 -3.00
C ILE A 344 -1.01 -16.87 -4.21
N ALA A 345 -0.27 -15.75 -4.33
CA ALA A 345 -0.27 -14.91 -5.54
C ALA A 345 0.18 -15.68 -6.81
N LYS A 346 0.92 -16.78 -6.62
CA LYS A 346 1.34 -17.70 -7.68
C LYS A 346 0.26 -18.74 -8.05
N TRP A 347 -0.70 -19.00 -7.17
CA TRP A 347 -1.76 -20.00 -7.35
C TRP A 347 -3.09 -19.40 -7.87
N GLU A 348 -3.30 -18.10 -7.73
CA GLU A 348 -4.57 -17.43 -8.08
C GLU A 348 -4.79 -17.08 -9.55
N GLY A 349 -3.78 -17.19 -10.42
CA GLY A 349 -4.00 -17.01 -11.86
C GLY A 349 -4.37 -15.59 -12.31
N GLU A 350 -3.94 -14.54 -11.60
CA GLU A 350 -4.05 -13.14 -12.09
C GLU A 350 -3.17 -12.82 -13.33
N PHE A 351 -2.51 -13.83 -13.93
CA PHE A 351 -1.88 -13.76 -15.25
C PHE A 351 -2.54 -14.73 -16.24
N GLY A 352 -3.76 -14.41 -16.70
CA GLY A 352 -4.31 -14.91 -17.97
C GLY A 352 -4.84 -13.70 -18.73
N LEU A 353 -4.56 -13.43 -20.02
CA LEU A 353 -4.36 -14.24 -21.25
C LEU A 353 -3.67 -13.32 -22.31
N PRO A 354 -3.40 -13.71 -23.58
CA PRO A 354 -2.97 -14.97 -24.19
C PRO A 354 -1.58 -14.86 -24.87
N ILE A 355 -1.09 -15.98 -25.40
CA ILE A 355 0.21 -16.16 -26.08
C ILE A 355 0.06 -15.98 -27.61
N VAL A 356 1.01 -15.30 -28.26
CA VAL A 356 1.36 -15.54 -29.67
C VAL A 356 2.83 -15.94 -29.74
N GLU A 357 3.07 -17.23 -30.01
CA GLU A 357 4.38 -17.75 -30.41
C GLU A 357 4.63 -17.40 -31.88
N ASN A 358 5.53 -16.46 -32.19
CA ASN A 358 6.36 -16.58 -33.39
C ASN A 358 7.61 -15.65 -33.37
N PRO A 359 8.85 -16.18 -33.26
CA PRO A 359 10.08 -15.39 -33.38
C PRO A 359 10.42 -14.90 -34.81
N ASP A 360 9.68 -15.31 -35.84
CA ASP A 360 10.08 -15.10 -37.24
C ASP A 360 9.58 -13.77 -37.87
N LEU A 361 8.78 -12.97 -37.16
CA LEU A 361 8.22 -11.71 -37.70
C LEU A 361 9.04 -10.45 -37.41
N ILE A 362 10.11 -10.53 -36.61
CA ILE A 362 11.01 -9.39 -36.34
C ILE A 362 12.13 -9.27 -37.41
N LEU A 363 12.32 -10.30 -38.25
CA LEU A 363 13.38 -10.34 -39.27
C LEU A 363 12.91 -10.06 -40.71
N GLN A 364 11.71 -9.53 -40.92
CA GLN A 364 11.24 -9.06 -42.25
C GLN A 364 10.97 -7.55 -42.34
N GLY A 365 11.28 -6.78 -41.30
CA GLY A 365 11.10 -5.32 -41.28
C GLY A 365 12.35 -4.51 -41.67
N ALA A 366 13.44 -5.16 -42.09
CA ALA A 366 14.71 -4.51 -42.38
C ALA A 366 15.25 -4.87 -43.77
N GLU A 367 14.47 -4.61 -44.82
CA GLU A 367 15.00 -4.36 -46.17
C GLU A 367 14.47 -3.01 -46.66
N PHE A 368 15.31 -2.00 -46.53
CA PHE A 368 15.10 -0.69 -47.13
C PHE A 368 15.84 -0.68 -48.48
N THR A 369 15.13 -0.84 -49.60
CA THR A 369 15.64 -0.42 -50.91
C THR A 369 14.51 0.14 -51.77
N THR A 370 14.54 1.46 -51.94
CA THR A 370 14.45 2.17 -53.23
C THR A 370 13.46 1.65 -54.27
N GLU A 371 12.36 2.38 -54.48
CA GLU A 371 11.97 2.97 -55.78
C GLU A 371 10.71 3.83 -55.64
N MET A 372 10.79 5.08 -56.09
CA MET A 372 9.67 6.00 -56.30
C MET A 372 9.06 5.79 -57.70
N PRO A 373 7.83 6.27 -57.94
CA PRO A 373 6.92 5.68 -58.92
C PRO A 373 7.16 6.19 -60.35
N HIS A 374 7.15 5.27 -61.33
CA HIS A 374 6.93 5.60 -62.73
C HIS A 374 5.44 5.46 -63.09
N ALA A 375 4.81 6.60 -63.40
CA ALA A 375 3.63 6.68 -64.25
C ALA A 375 3.94 6.06 -65.63
N THR A 376 3.09 5.26 -66.25
CA THR A 376 1.93 5.68 -67.07
C THR A 376 1.32 4.45 -67.73
N LYS A 377 -0.02 4.44 -67.92
CA LYS A 377 -0.63 4.41 -69.26
C LYS A 377 -2.15 4.59 -69.18
N ASN A 378 -2.57 5.72 -69.77
CA ASN A 378 -3.92 6.16 -70.17
C ASN A 378 -4.85 6.69 -69.08
#